data_AF-A0A1G6Z715-F1
#
_entry.id   AF-A0A1G6Z715-F1
#
_cell.length_a   1.000
_cell.length_b   1.000
_cell.length_c   1.000
_cell.angle_alpha   90.00
_cell.angle_beta   90.00
_cell.angle_gamma   90.00
#
_symmetry.space_group_name_H-M   'P 1'
#
loop_
_entity.id
_entity.type
_entity.pdbx_description
1 polymer ?
#
loop_
_entity_poly.entity_id
_entity_poly.type
_entity_poly.pdbx_seq_one_letter_code
_entity_poly.pdbx_strand_id
1 'polypeptide(L)'
;MSKIVSIKTYDFRFPTSATLSGSDAMNPDPDYSSAYVEVKTDADDGITGVGFVFTIGRGNDVVCAAIDSMAHNLLGQNTEDLLDNMRRAWDLLVGDSQLRWLGPEKGVSHMAIGALLSALWDIKAKRAGKPLWRLLADMEPEELVATLDFRYLSDALRPEEAIEFLTDGQRGKEERIDNLLRNGYPGYSTAAGWLGYSDEKMVSLCKEETQEKGFKLIKLKVGRNVEDDRARPPESGHGGGVYAARSSVADACFSKVSGAW
;
A
#
# COMPACT_ATOMS: atom_id res chain seq x y z
N MET A 1 -3.45 25.13 -18.32
CA MET A 1 -3.72 23.71 -18.05
C MET A 1 -2.65 22.90 -18.75
N SER A 2 -1.99 22.02 -18.02
CA SER A 2 -0.94 21.14 -18.49
C SER A 2 -1.53 19.84 -19.05
N LYS A 3 -0.76 19.11 -19.84
CA LYS A 3 -1.11 17.80 -20.37
C LYS A 3 -0.13 16.75 -19.90
N ILE A 4 -0.61 15.52 -19.74
CA ILE A 4 0.25 14.37 -19.52
C ILE A 4 0.97 14.06 -20.84
N VAL A 5 2.30 14.19 -20.86
CA VAL A 5 3.09 14.04 -22.10
C VAL A 5 3.97 12.79 -22.11
N SER A 6 4.20 12.17 -20.96
CA SER A 6 5.02 10.97 -20.86
C SER A 6 4.60 10.12 -19.68
N ILE A 7 4.51 8.82 -19.92
CA ILE A 7 4.34 7.79 -18.90
C ILE A 7 5.43 6.75 -19.16
N LYS A 8 6.27 6.49 -18.16
CA LYS A 8 7.40 5.57 -18.29
C LYS A 8 7.35 4.53 -17.18
N THR A 9 7.49 3.27 -17.56
CA THR A 9 7.56 2.16 -16.61
C THR A 9 9.00 1.65 -16.47
N TYR A 10 9.30 1.13 -15.29
CA TYR A 10 10.60 0.55 -14.96
C TYR A 10 10.37 -0.76 -14.21
N ASP A 11 11.03 -1.83 -14.67
CA ASP A 11 11.03 -3.13 -14.01
C ASP A 11 12.24 -3.18 -13.05
N PHE A 12 12.01 -2.87 -11.78
CA PHE A 12 13.02 -2.99 -10.74
C PHE A 12 12.86 -4.29 -9.97
N ARG A 13 13.96 -5.03 -9.79
CA ARG A 13 14.00 -6.27 -9.01
C ARG A 13 15.18 -6.26 -8.07
N PHE A 14 14.94 -6.60 -6.81
CA PHE A 14 15.94 -6.61 -5.76
C PHE A 14 16.17 -8.06 -5.30
N PRO A 15 17.44 -8.51 -5.18
CA PRO A 15 17.77 -9.91 -4.91
C PRO A 15 17.55 -10.29 -3.44
N THR A 16 16.36 -10.09 -2.90
CA THR A 16 16.02 -10.39 -1.48
C THR A 16 16.01 -11.88 -1.18
N SER A 17 15.86 -12.73 -2.20
CA SER A 17 15.99 -14.18 -2.08
C SER A 17 17.39 -14.60 -1.64
N ALA A 18 18.44 -13.83 -1.96
CA ALA A 18 19.81 -14.12 -1.56
C ALA A 18 19.99 -14.18 -0.04
N THR A 19 19.17 -13.44 0.71
CA THR A 19 19.14 -13.46 2.18
C THR A 19 17.87 -14.08 2.74
N LEU A 20 16.95 -14.56 1.89
CA LEU A 20 15.60 -15.04 2.22
C LEU A 20 14.75 -13.98 2.96
N SER A 21 15.04 -12.70 2.71
CA SER A 21 14.26 -11.60 3.25
C SER A 21 12.87 -11.60 2.62
N GLY A 22 11.82 -11.54 3.43
CA GLY A 22 10.44 -11.63 2.95
C GLY A 22 9.89 -13.07 2.82
N SER A 23 10.73 -14.08 3.04
CA SER A 23 10.31 -15.48 2.90
C SER A 23 9.21 -15.88 3.89
N ASP A 24 8.23 -16.62 3.39
CA ASP A 24 7.13 -17.18 4.18
C ASP A 24 6.70 -18.57 3.65
N ALA A 25 5.62 -19.12 4.19
CA ALA A 25 5.20 -20.49 3.91
C ALA A 25 4.76 -20.68 2.45
N MET A 26 4.28 -19.62 1.80
CA MET A 26 3.81 -19.64 0.42
C MET A 26 4.88 -19.17 -0.56
N ASN A 27 5.66 -18.17 -0.15
CA ASN A 27 6.67 -17.49 -0.96
C ASN A 27 8.06 -17.75 -0.34
N PRO A 28 8.73 -18.87 -0.66
CA PRO A 28 9.95 -19.26 0.02
C PRO A 28 11.17 -18.40 -0.34
N ASP A 29 11.20 -17.85 -1.56
CA ASP A 29 12.36 -17.16 -2.15
C ASP A 29 11.97 -15.88 -2.92
N PRO A 30 11.25 -14.92 -2.29
CA PRO A 30 10.78 -13.75 -3.01
C PRO A 30 11.94 -12.81 -3.36
N ASP A 31 11.93 -12.30 -4.59
CA ASP A 31 12.74 -11.15 -5.00
C ASP A 31 11.85 -9.92 -5.09
N TYR A 32 11.84 -9.13 -4.02
CA TYR A 32 11.03 -7.91 -3.94
C TYR A 32 11.28 -7.06 -5.18
N SER A 33 10.19 -6.71 -5.85
CA SER A 33 10.22 -6.08 -7.16
C SER A 33 9.19 -4.96 -7.20
N SER A 34 9.42 -4.01 -8.10
CA SER A 34 8.58 -2.85 -8.29
C SER A 34 8.35 -2.63 -9.77
N ALA A 35 7.10 -2.71 -10.21
CA ALA A 35 6.67 -2.17 -11.49
C ALA A 35 6.41 -0.68 -11.27
N TYR A 36 7.46 0.11 -11.41
CA TYR A 36 7.49 1.53 -11.07
C TYR A 36 7.05 2.36 -12.27
N VAL A 37 6.25 3.40 -12.05
CA VAL A 37 5.76 4.29 -13.11
C VAL A 37 6.02 5.75 -12.79
N GLU A 38 6.50 6.49 -13.79
CA GLU A 38 6.64 7.94 -13.79
C GLU A 38 5.65 8.56 -14.75
N VAL A 39 4.88 9.55 -14.28
CA VAL A 39 3.97 10.37 -15.10
C VAL A 39 4.49 11.80 -15.14
N LYS A 40 4.74 12.32 -16.34
CA LYS A 40 5.24 13.69 -16.56
C LYS A 40 4.24 14.51 -17.34
N THR A 41 4.18 15.79 -17.00
CA THR A 41 3.35 16.78 -17.68
C THR A 41 4.22 17.77 -18.46
N ASP A 42 3.60 18.58 -19.32
CA ASP A 42 4.26 19.72 -19.98
C ASP A 42 4.29 21.00 -19.13
N ALA A 43 3.89 20.94 -17.85
CA ALA A 43 4.05 22.05 -16.94
C ALA A 43 5.52 22.30 -16.62
N ASP A 44 5.89 23.58 -16.48
CA ASP A 44 7.21 24.01 -16.03
C ASP A 44 7.29 24.07 -14.49
N ASP A 45 6.84 23.01 -13.81
CA ASP A 45 6.84 22.88 -12.35
C ASP A 45 7.91 21.90 -11.83
N GLY A 46 8.57 21.17 -12.75
CA GLY A 46 9.54 20.13 -12.41
C GLY A 46 8.94 18.89 -11.72
N ILE A 47 7.61 18.77 -11.65
CA ILE A 47 6.92 17.71 -10.94
C ILE A 47 6.78 16.47 -11.82
N THR A 48 7.20 15.33 -11.27
CA THR A 48 6.94 14.00 -11.83
C THR A 48 6.10 13.22 -10.82
N GLY A 49 4.98 12.69 -11.29
CA GLY A 49 4.13 11.75 -10.55
C GLY A 49 4.74 10.37 -10.51
N VAL A 50 4.66 9.73 -9.35
CA VAL A 50 5.24 8.42 -9.10
C VAL A 50 4.21 7.47 -8.51
N GLY A 51 4.13 6.28 -9.08
CA GLY A 51 3.38 5.17 -8.53
C GLY A 51 4.13 3.86 -8.75
N PHE A 52 3.70 2.79 -8.09
CA PHE A 52 4.30 1.48 -8.32
C PHE A 52 3.36 0.34 -7.91
N VAL A 53 3.62 -0.84 -8.46
CA VAL A 53 3.08 -2.11 -7.95
C VAL A 53 4.22 -2.91 -7.34
N PHE A 54 4.01 -3.41 -6.11
CA PHE A 54 4.90 -4.37 -5.49
C PHE A 54 4.64 -5.78 -6.03
N THR A 55 5.69 -6.47 -6.46
CA THR A 55 5.67 -7.90 -6.79
C THR A 55 6.88 -8.61 -6.18
N ILE A 56 7.00 -9.93 -6.38
CA ILE A 56 8.07 -10.75 -5.75
C ILE A 56 8.97 -11.45 -6.77
N GLY A 57 9.19 -10.83 -7.94
CA GLY A 57 10.19 -11.28 -8.91
C GLY A 57 9.57 -11.60 -10.26
N ARG A 58 9.35 -12.90 -10.53
CA ARG A 58 8.71 -13.35 -11.78
C ARG A 58 7.32 -12.72 -11.94
N GLY A 59 7.04 -12.18 -13.13
CA GLY A 59 5.77 -11.53 -13.45
C GLY A 59 5.75 -10.01 -13.22
N ASN A 60 6.82 -9.41 -12.68
CA ASN A 60 6.91 -7.94 -12.58
C ASN A 60 6.87 -7.28 -13.96
N ASP A 61 7.52 -7.90 -14.94
CA ASP A 61 7.50 -7.51 -16.36
C ASP A 61 6.09 -7.51 -16.96
N VAL A 62 5.26 -8.48 -16.58
CA VAL A 62 3.85 -8.57 -17.02
C VAL A 62 3.04 -7.40 -16.44
N VAL A 63 3.32 -7.00 -15.20
CA VAL A 63 2.68 -5.83 -14.59
C VAL A 63 3.15 -4.53 -15.26
N CYS A 64 4.45 -4.38 -15.56
CA CYS A 64 4.95 -3.23 -16.34
C CYS A 64 4.24 -3.14 -17.70
N ALA A 65 4.14 -4.25 -18.43
CA ALA A 65 3.43 -4.29 -19.71
C ALA A 65 1.95 -3.94 -19.58
N ALA A 66 1.29 -4.35 -18.49
CA ALA A 66 -0.09 -3.94 -18.20
C ALA A 66 -0.20 -2.43 -17.95
N ILE A 67 0.72 -1.82 -17.20
CA ILE A 67 0.77 -0.37 -16.99
C ILE A 67 0.96 0.35 -18.33
N ASP A 68 1.92 -0.08 -19.16
CA ASP A 68 2.16 0.49 -20.48
C ASP A 68 0.92 0.39 -21.38
N SER A 69 0.24 -0.76 -21.34
CA SER A 69 -0.99 -0.97 -22.10
C SER A 69 -2.12 -0.03 -21.70
N MET A 70 -2.13 0.49 -20.48
CA MET A 70 -3.17 1.39 -19.97
C MET A 70 -2.77 2.86 -20.04
N ALA A 71 -1.47 3.15 -20.17
CA ALA A 71 -0.93 4.51 -20.21
C ALA A 71 -1.56 5.38 -21.32
N HIS A 72 -1.93 4.77 -22.45
CA HIS A 72 -2.55 5.49 -23.57
C HIS A 72 -3.87 6.19 -23.21
N ASN A 73 -4.59 5.73 -22.19
CA ASN A 73 -5.82 6.36 -21.72
C ASN A 73 -5.55 7.73 -21.05
N LEU A 74 -4.34 7.94 -20.54
CA LEU A 74 -3.93 9.15 -19.82
C LEU A 74 -3.06 10.08 -20.68
N LEU A 75 -2.29 9.57 -21.64
CA LEU A 75 -1.46 10.39 -22.52
C LEU A 75 -2.30 11.43 -23.29
N GLY A 76 -1.85 12.69 -23.26
CA GLY A 76 -2.51 13.82 -23.90
C GLY A 76 -3.73 14.38 -23.15
N GLN A 77 -4.18 13.71 -22.08
CA GLN A 77 -5.25 14.24 -21.23
C GLN A 77 -4.79 15.52 -20.54
N ASN A 78 -5.74 16.41 -20.30
CA ASN A 78 -5.56 17.57 -19.44
C ASN A 78 -5.32 17.10 -18.00
N THR A 79 -4.17 17.47 -17.44
CA THR A 79 -3.77 17.03 -16.11
C THR A 79 -4.73 17.59 -15.06
N GLU A 80 -5.05 18.88 -15.09
CA GLU A 80 -5.90 19.50 -14.05
C GLU A 80 -7.31 18.91 -14.05
N ASP A 81 -7.89 18.60 -15.22
CA ASP A 81 -9.20 17.92 -15.31
C ASP A 81 -9.21 16.56 -14.59
N LEU A 82 -8.08 15.85 -14.57
CA LEU A 82 -7.93 14.57 -13.88
C LEU A 82 -7.63 14.74 -12.39
N LEU A 83 -6.78 15.71 -12.02
CA LEU A 83 -6.40 15.93 -10.62
C LEU A 83 -7.54 16.57 -9.82
N ASP A 84 -8.33 17.46 -10.42
CA ASP A 84 -9.47 18.10 -9.76
C ASP A 84 -10.68 17.16 -9.67
N ASN A 85 -10.71 16.11 -10.49
CA ASN A 85 -11.71 15.05 -10.43
C ASN A 85 -11.05 13.67 -10.51
N MET A 86 -10.52 13.19 -9.37
CA MET A 86 -9.85 11.89 -9.31
C MET A 86 -10.79 10.72 -9.68
N ARG A 87 -12.11 10.90 -9.52
CA ARG A 87 -13.10 9.90 -9.97
C ARG A 87 -13.14 9.78 -11.49
N ARG A 88 -12.94 10.87 -12.23
CA ARG A 88 -12.79 10.83 -13.70
C ARG A 88 -11.58 9.98 -14.11
N ALA A 89 -10.45 10.15 -13.44
CA ALA A 89 -9.26 9.33 -13.71
C ALA A 89 -9.53 7.84 -13.42
N TRP A 90 -10.22 7.54 -12.32
CA TRP A 90 -10.70 6.19 -12.02
C TRP A 90 -11.59 5.62 -13.13
N ASP A 91 -12.64 6.36 -13.52
CA ASP A 91 -13.62 5.88 -14.50
C ASP A 91 -12.99 5.68 -15.90
N LEU A 92 -12.01 6.50 -16.30
CA LEU A 92 -11.26 6.30 -17.55
C LEU A 92 -10.49 4.98 -17.57
N LEU A 93 -9.87 4.59 -16.46
CA LEU A 93 -9.04 3.39 -16.37
C LEU A 93 -9.87 2.14 -16.08
N VAL A 94 -10.85 2.24 -15.17
CA VAL A 94 -11.68 1.14 -14.69
C VAL A 94 -12.91 0.91 -15.57
N GLY A 95 -13.33 1.90 -16.36
CA GLY A 95 -14.53 1.85 -17.20
C GLY A 95 -14.35 1.14 -18.55
N ASP A 96 -13.11 0.93 -19.01
CA ASP A 96 -12.85 0.20 -20.25
C ASP A 96 -13.29 -1.27 -20.11
N SER A 97 -14.41 -1.62 -20.75
CA SER A 97 -15.00 -2.96 -20.65
C SER A 97 -14.06 -4.10 -21.10
N GLN A 98 -13.17 -3.86 -22.06
CA GLN A 98 -12.23 -4.88 -22.53
C GLN A 98 -11.13 -5.11 -21.51
N LEU A 99 -10.60 -4.04 -20.91
CA LEU A 99 -9.62 -4.15 -19.83
C LEU A 99 -10.25 -4.67 -18.53
N ARG A 100 -11.50 -4.32 -18.24
CA ARG A 100 -12.28 -4.91 -17.12
C ARG A 100 -12.41 -6.42 -17.26
N TRP A 101 -12.54 -6.95 -18.48
CA TRP A 101 -12.67 -8.39 -18.72
C TRP A 101 -11.46 -9.19 -18.21
N LEU A 102 -10.30 -8.55 -18.08
CA LEU A 102 -9.08 -9.15 -17.53
C LEU A 102 -9.06 -9.21 -15.99
N GLY A 103 -10.04 -8.61 -15.31
CA GLY A 103 -10.22 -8.65 -13.86
C GLY A 103 -11.59 -9.24 -13.50
N PRO A 104 -12.64 -8.42 -13.34
CA PRO A 104 -12.65 -6.97 -13.11
C PRO A 104 -12.18 -6.61 -11.69
N GLU A 105 -11.57 -5.43 -11.54
CA GLU A 105 -11.16 -4.86 -10.24
C GLU A 105 -10.33 -5.83 -9.36
N LYS A 106 -9.49 -6.64 -10.00
CA LYS A 106 -8.58 -7.59 -9.35
C LYS A 106 -7.37 -7.91 -10.25
N GLY A 107 -6.33 -8.50 -9.65
CA GLY A 107 -5.19 -9.06 -10.38
C GLY A 107 -4.32 -8.01 -11.08
N VAL A 108 -3.57 -8.44 -12.09
CA VAL A 108 -2.55 -7.64 -12.79
C VAL A 108 -3.13 -6.34 -13.35
N SER A 109 -4.27 -6.41 -14.03
CA SER A 109 -4.90 -5.25 -14.65
C SER A 109 -5.26 -4.18 -13.61
N HIS A 110 -5.86 -4.58 -12.50
CA HIS A 110 -6.28 -3.62 -11.48
C HIS A 110 -5.09 -3.07 -10.67
N MET A 111 -4.05 -3.86 -10.43
CA MET A 111 -2.81 -3.36 -9.84
C MET A 111 -2.16 -2.29 -10.74
N ALA A 112 -2.14 -2.51 -12.06
CA ALA A 112 -1.62 -1.52 -13.02
C ALA A 112 -2.40 -0.20 -12.99
N ILE A 113 -3.74 -0.26 -12.93
CA ILE A 113 -4.60 0.91 -12.72
C ILE A 113 -4.23 1.63 -11.41
N GLY A 114 -4.04 0.88 -10.33
CA GLY A 114 -3.63 1.42 -9.03
C GLY A 114 -2.33 2.23 -9.11
N ALA A 115 -1.30 1.72 -9.78
CA ALA A 115 -0.03 2.44 -9.93
C ALA A 115 -0.18 3.75 -10.71
N LEU A 116 -0.97 3.77 -11.79
CA LEU A 116 -1.24 4.99 -12.55
C LEU A 116 -2.01 6.02 -11.71
N LEU A 117 -3.04 5.59 -10.97
CA LEU A 117 -3.80 6.47 -10.08
C LEU A 117 -2.95 7.00 -8.93
N SER A 118 -2.07 6.18 -8.35
CA SER A 118 -1.11 6.63 -7.34
C SER A 118 -0.19 7.72 -7.88
N ALA A 119 0.29 7.59 -9.12
CA ALA A 119 1.11 8.62 -9.76
C ALA A 119 0.36 9.94 -9.93
N LEU A 120 -0.93 9.91 -10.27
CA LEU A 120 -1.76 11.11 -10.35
C LEU A 120 -1.98 11.75 -8.97
N TRP A 121 -2.29 10.95 -7.95
CA TRP A 121 -2.38 11.43 -6.56
C TRP A 121 -1.08 12.07 -6.08
N ASP A 122 0.06 11.50 -6.45
CA ASP A 122 1.38 12.04 -6.14
C ASP A 122 1.63 13.40 -6.84
N ILE A 123 1.22 13.57 -8.10
CA ILE A 123 1.25 14.89 -8.76
C ILE A 123 0.37 15.89 -8.00
N LYS A 124 -0.86 15.50 -7.66
CA LYS A 124 -1.80 16.37 -6.92
C LYS A 124 -1.20 16.83 -5.59
N ALA A 125 -0.63 15.90 -4.82
CA ALA A 125 0.01 16.18 -3.53
C ALA A 125 1.24 17.09 -3.67
N LYS A 126 2.13 16.79 -4.61
CA LYS A 126 3.31 17.61 -4.89
C LYS A 126 2.96 19.03 -5.32
N ARG A 127 1.97 19.19 -6.22
CA ARG A 127 1.49 20.52 -6.67
C ARG A 127 0.82 21.31 -5.55
N ALA A 128 0.15 20.62 -4.63
CA ALA A 128 -0.41 21.24 -3.44
C ALA A 128 0.66 21.59 -2.37
N GLY A 129 1.92 21.15 -2.55
CA GLY A 129 2.97 21.32 -1.56
C GLY A 129 2.71 20.55 -0.26
N LYS A 130 1.95 19.45 -0.32
CA LYS A 130 1.51 18.69 0.86
C LYS A 130 1.92 17.22 0.74
N PRO A 131 2.27 16.55 1.86
CA PRO A 131 2.28 15.08 1.86
C PRO A 131 0.85 14.56 1.62
N LEU A 132 0.71 13.42 0.93
CA LEU A 132 -0.59 12.90 0.50
C LEU A 132 -1.60 12.74 1.66
N TRP A 133 -1.15 12.26 2.83
CA TRP A 133 -2.02 12.11 4.00
C TRP A 133 -2.63 13.43 4.45
N ARG A 134 -1.87 14.54 4.37
CA ARG A 134 -2.34 15.88 4.74
C ARG A 134 -3.26 16.44 3.67
N LEU A 135 -2.94 16.21 2.39
CA LEU A 135 -3.85 16.58 1.28
C LEU A 135 -5.23 15.95 1.49
N LEU A 136 -5.30 14.64 1.76
CA LEU A 136 -6.56 13.92 1.97
C LEU A 136 -7.28 14.38 3.25
N ALA A 137 -6.56 14.62 4.35
CA ALA A 137 -7.16 15.08 5.60
C ALA A 137 -7.70 16.52 5.52
N ASP A 138 -7.13 17.34 4.64
CA ASP A 138 -7.55 18.73 4.42
C ASP A 138 -8.73 18.86 3.46
N MET A 139 -9.09 17.81 2.70
CA MET A 139 -10.26 17.84 1.82
C MET A 139 -11.55 17.99 2.61
N GLU A 140 -12.51 18.70 2.04
CA GLU A 140 -13.88 18.69 2.56
C GLU A 140 -14.47 17.28 2.39
N PRO A 141 -15.33 16.82 3.33
CA PRO A 141 -15.94 15.49 3.27
C PRO A 141 -16.54 15.13 1.89
N GLU A 142 -17.28 16.07 1.29
CA GLU A 142 -17.91 15.90 -0.02
C GLU A 142 -16.89 15.77 -1.14
N GLU A 143 -15.78 16.54 -1.08
CA GLU A 143 -14.70 16.46 -2.07
C GLU A 143 -14.03 15.08 -2.01
N LEU A 144 -13.69 14.60 -0.81
CA LEU A 144 -13.06 13.30 -0.63
C LEU A 144 -13.99 12.17 -1.12
N VAL A 145 -15.27 12.21 -0.74
CA VAL A 145 -16.27 11.22 -1.16
C VAL A 145 -16.48 11.24 -2.66
N ALA A 146 -16.43 12.41 -3.31
CA ALA A 146 -16.54 12.51 -4.75
C ALA A 146 -15.40 11.81 -5.51
N THR A 147 -14.27 11.52 -4.86
CA THR A 147 -13.17 10.74 -5.48
C THR A 147 -13.42 9.22 -5.50
N LEU A 148 -14.37 8.72 -4.71
CA LEU A 148 -14.60 7.29 -4.48
C LEU A 148 -15.63 6.71 -5.46
N ASP A 149 -15.59 5.38 -5.62
CA ASP A 149 -16.58 4.61 -6.37
C ASP A 149 -17.50 3.80 -5.47
N PHE A 150 -18.77 4.21 -5.41
CA PHE A 150 -19.82 3.56 -4.61
C PHE A 150 -20.60 2.49 -5.37
N ARG A 151 -20.25 2.22 -6.64
CA ARG A 151 -20.83 1.07 -7.36
C ARG A 151 -20.57 -0.19 -6.55
N TYR A 152 -21.64 -0.96 -6.31
CA TYR A 152 -21.63 -2.20 -5.53
C TYR A 152 -21.37 -2.05 -4.01
N LEU A 153 -21.47 -0.83 -3.46
CA LEU A 153 -21.31 -0.59 -2.01
C LEU A 153 -22.59 -0.10 -1.32
N SER A 154 -23.63 0.31 -2.05
CA SER A 154 -24.78 1.05 -1.49
C SER A 154 -25.61 0.30 -0.45
N ASP A 155 -25.51 -1.03 -0.41
CA ASP A 155 -26.13 -1.88 0.61
C ASP A 155 -25.34 -1.94 1.93
N ALA A 156 -24.08 -1.48 1.93
CA ALA A 156 -23.19 -1.43 3.09
C ALA A 156 -22.78 0.00 3.49
N LEU A 157 -22.57 0.89 2.51
CA LEU A 157 -22.18 2.28 2.70
C LEU A 157 -22.62 3.13 1.50
N ARG A 158 -23.53 4.07 1.74
CA ARG A 158 -23.94 5.07 0.74
C ARG A 158 -23.04 6.32 0.77
N PRO A 159 -22.97 7.09 -0.32
CA PRO A 159 -22.19 8.33 -0.35
C PRO A 159 -22.55 9.29 0.77
N GLU A 160 -23.84 9.43 1.09
CA GLU A 160 -24.32 10.34 2.13
C GLU A 160 -23.86 9.89 3.52
N GLU A 161 -23.86 8.58 3.78
CA GLU A 161 -23.36 8.00 5.04
C GLU A 161 -21.84 8.20 5.18
N ALA A 162 -21.09 8.08 4.08
CA ALA A 162 -19.66 8.35 4.08
C ALA A 162 -19.36 9.83 4.37
N ILE A 163 -20.14 10.75 3.81
CA ILE A 163 -20.05 12.19 4.09
C ILE A 163 -20.35 12.46 5.56
N GLU A 164 -21.38 11.84 6.13
CA GLU A 164 -21.72 11.96 7.55
C GLU A 164 -20.57 11.48 8.46
N PHE A 165 -19.98 10.33 8.17
CA PHE A 165 -18.83 9.81 8.92
C PHE A 165 -17.61 10.73 8.86
N LEU A 166 -17.31 11.28 7.68
CA LEU A 166 -16.17 12.18 7.51
C LEU A 166 -16.43 13.56 8.12
N THR A 167 -17.67 14.05 8.07
CA THR A 167 -18.10 15.28 8.75
C THR A 167 -17.96 15.14 10.25
N ASP A 168 -18.42 14.03 10.83
CA ASP A 168 -18.21 13.74 12.24
C ASP A 168 -16.71 13.66 12.59
N GLY A 169 -15.94 13.04 11.70
CA GLY A 169 -14.49 12.97 11.73
C GLY A 169 -13.79 14.33 11.68
N GLN A 170 -14.43 15.44 11.31
CA GLN A 170 -13.80 16.77 11.40
C GLN A 170 -13.60 17.20 12.85
N ARG A 171 -14.42 16.70 13.80
CA ARG A 171 -14.27 17.02 15.22
C ARG A 171 -12.94 16.49 15.74
N GLY A 172 -12.13 17.38 16.32
CA GLY A 172 -10.78 17.05 16.83
C GLY A 172 -9.73 16.76 15.74
N LYS A 173 -9.99 17.10 14.47
CA LYS A 173 -9.04 16.87 13.36
C LYS A 173 -7.67 17.49 13.64
N GLU A 174 -7.62 18.78 13.96
CA GLU A 174 -6.35 19.47 14.21
C GLU A 174 -5.59 18.89 15.39
N GLU A 175 -6.28 18.50 16.48
CA GLU A 175 -5.65 17.83 17.62
C GLU A 175 -5.00 16.50 17.21
N ARG A 176 -5.68 15.71 16.37
CA ARG A 176 -5.12 14.45 15.85
C ARG A 176 -3.95 14.68 14.91
N ILE A 177 -3.99 15.72 14.08
CA ILE A 177 -2.86 16.09 13.23
C ILE A 177 -1.66 16.53 14.08
N ASP A 178 -1.87 17.38 15.07
CA ASP A 178 -0.83 17.81 16.01
C ASP A 178 -0.26 16.62 16.80
N ASN A 179 -1.10 15.65 17.15
CA ASN A 179 -0.65 14.43 17.79
C ASN A 179 0.22 13.58 16.83
N LEU A 180 -0.24 13.38 15.58
CA LEU A 180 0.49 12.63 14.56
C LEU A 180 1.87 13.26 14.26
N LEU A 181 1.94 14.59 14.15
CA LEU A 181 3.19 15.32 13.91
C LEU A 181 4.15 15.22 15.10
N ARG A 182 3.64 15.21 16.34
CA ARG A 182 4.46 15.11 17.55
C ARG A 182 4.92 13.69 17.85
N ASN A 183 4.06 12.71 17.64
CA ASN A 183 4.23 11.34 18.16
C ASN A 183 4.42 10.28 17.07
N GLY A 184 4.18 10.63 15.80
CA GLY A 184 4.14 9.66 14.70
C GLY A 184 2.92 8.72 14.79
N TYR A 185 2.96 7.64 14.01
CA TYR A 185 1.95 6.58 14.03
C TYR A 185 2.60 5.27 14.51
N PRO A 186 2.03 4.54 15.48
CA PRO A 186 2.60 3.28 15.96
C PRO A 186 2.78 2.24 14.84
N GLY A 187 4.01 1.76 14.67
CA GLY A 187 4.34 0.66 13.75
C GLY A 187 4.57 -0.67 14.47
N TYR A 188 4.57 -1.76 13.70
CA TYR A 188 5.01 -3.09 14.15
C TYR A 188 5.99 -3.68 13.14
N SER A 189 6.91 -4.52 13.60
CA SER A 189 7.95 -5.10 12.73
C SER A 189 7.62 -6.51 12.29
N THR A 190 8.02 -6.85 11.07
CA THR A 190 7.96 -8.22 10.53
C THR A 190 9.34 -8.77 10.17
N ALA A 191 10.39 -7.96 10.36
CA ALA A 191 11.73 -8.21 9.83
C ALA A 191 12.40 -9.44 10.45
N ALA A 192 12.11 -9.72 11.72
CA ALA A 192 12.61 -10.90 12.42
C ALA A 192 11.89 -12.20 12.02
N GLY A 193 10.72 -12.09 11.40
CA GLY A 193 9.75 -13.17 11.29
C GLY A 193 9.86 -14.06 10.07
N TRP A 194 10.79 -13.84 9.16
CA TRP A 194 10.87 -14.58 7.90
C TRP A 194 11.21 -16.07 8.13
N LEU A 195 10.56 -16.98 7.39
CA LEU A 195 10.70 -18.43 7.59
C LEU A 195 12.06 -18.98 7.16
N GLY A 196 12.74 -18.32 6.23
CA GLY A 196 14.06 -18.72 5.76
C GLY A 196 15.19 -18.43 6.74
N TYR A 197 14.92 -17.80 7.89
CA TYR A 197 15.93 -17.48 8.89
C TYR A 197 16.15 -18.62 9.87
N SER A 198 17.42 -18.84 10.24
CA SER A 198 17.77 -19.68 11.39
C SER A 198 17.18 -19.11 12.67
N ASP A 199 17.01 -19.96 13.68
CA ASP A 199 16.43 -19.55 14.96
C ASP A 199 17.32 -18.52 15.67
N GLU A 200 18.65 -18.64 15.58
CA GLU A 200 19.59 -17.67 16.15
C GLU A 200 19.42 -16.29 15.52
N LYS A 201 19.27 -16.24 14.19
CA LYS A 201 19.05 -14.98 13.46
C LYS A 201 17.70 -14.37 13.83
N MET A 202 16.64 -15.18 13.92
CA MET A 202 15.32 -14.72 14.34
C MET A 202 15.34 -14.13 15.75
N VAL A 203 15.95 -14.81 16.72
CA VAL A 203 16.06 -14.32 18.10
C VAL A 203 16.87 -13.02 18.16
N SER A 204 17.99 -12.95 17.45
CA SER A 204 18.81 -11.74 17.38
C SER A 204 18.01 -10.55 16.83
N LEU A 205 17.29 -10.74 15.72
CA LEU A 205 16.47 -9.68 15.12
C LEU A 205 15.28 -9.30 16.01
N CYS A 206 14.63 -10.25 16.70
CA CYS A 206 13.59 -9.93 17.66
C CYS A 206 14.11 -8.99 18.75
N LYS A 207 15.33 -9.22 19.26
CA LYS A 207 15.96 -8.34 20.24
C LYS A 207 16.28 -6.97 19.64
N GLU A 208 16.89 -6.92 18.47
CA GLU A 208 17.19 -5.66 17.75
C GLU A 208 15.92 -4.82 17.52
N GLU A 209 14.88 -5.42 16.94
CA GLU A 209 13.63 -4.72 16.61
C GLU A 209 12.92 -4.16 17.87
N THR A 210 12.97 -4.88 18.98
CA THR A 210 12.21 -4.52 20.18
C THR A 210 12.98 -3.64 21.15
N GLN A 211 14.28 -3.90 21.34
CA GLN A 211 15.13 -3.23 22.32
C GLN A 211 15.84 -2.02 21.72
N GLU A 212 16.28 -2.11 20.46
CA GLU A 212 17.03 -1.03 19.80
C GLU A 212 16.11 -0.14 18.96
N LYS A 213 15.24 -0.74 18.13
CA LYS A 213 14.31 0.03 17.27
C LYS A 213 13.00 0.41 17.96
N GLY A 214 12.75 -0.14 19.16
CA GLY A 214 11.63 0.24 20.01
C GLY A 214 10.26 -0.29 19.58
N PHE A 215 10.19 -1.25 18.64
CA PHE A 215 8.92 -1.86 18.25
C PHE A 215 8.29 -2.61 19.42
N LYS A 216 7.03 -2.28 19.71
CA LYS A 216 6.25 -2.96 20.77
C LYS A 216 5.59 -4.24 20.29
N LEU A 217 5.50 -4.39 18.96
CA LEU A 217 4.84 -5.50 18.30
C LEU A 217 5.75 -6.05 17.21
N ILE A 218 5.92 -7.37 17.21
CA ILE A 218 6.63 -8.11 16.15
C ILE A 218 5.72 -9.19 15.56
N LYS A 219 5.97 -9.57 14.31
CA LYS A 219 5.22 -10.62 13.61
C LYS A 219 6.14 -11.73 13.13
N LEU A 220 5.76 -12.98 13.38
CA LEU A 220 6.44 -14.17 12.90
C LEU A 220 5.61 -14.86 11.81
N LYS A 221 6.28 -15.33 10.76
CA LYS A 221 5.68 -16.18 9.73
C LYS A 221 5.60 -17.62 10.25
N VAL A 222 4.47 -18.26 9.99
CA VAL A 222 4.17 -19.66 10.36
C VAL A 222 3.41 -20.35 9.21
N GLY A 223 3.14 -21.64 9.32
CA GLY A 223 2.25 -22.39 8.42
C GLY A 223 2.95 -23.34 7.45
N ARG A 224 4.27 -23.53 7.57
CA ARG A 224 5.02 -24.53 6.79
C ARG A 224 5.08 -25.88 7.49
N ASN A 225 5.32 -25.88 8.80
CA ASN A 225 5.41 -27.08 9.63
C ASN A 225 4.97 -26.74 11.06
N VAL A 226 4.01 -27.49 11.60
CA VAL A 226 3.42 -27.23 12.91
C VAL A 226 4.41 -27.38 14.07
N GLU A 227 5.39 -28.28 13.97
CA GLU A 227 6.38 -28.47 15.02
C GLU A 227 7.41 -27.34 15.00
N ASP A 228 7.84 -26.88 13.82
CA ASP A 228 8.69 -25.68 13.69
C ASP A 228 7.95 -24.44 14.21
N ASP A 229 6.67 -24.28 13.86
CA ASP A 229 5.84 -23.16 14.32
C ASP A 229 5.69 -23.16 15.86
N ARG A 230 5.67 -24.33 16.50
CA ARG A 230 5.66 -24.47 17.96
C ARG A 230 7.05 -24.18 18.56
N ALA A 231 8.11 -24.65 17.92
CA ALA A 231 9.49 -24.56 18.37
C ALA A 231 10.15 -23.18 18.12
N ARG A 232 9.50 -22.29 17.36
CA ARG A 232 9.91 -20.89 17.14
C ARG A 232 9.21 -19.87 18.06
N PRO A 233 9.08 -20.05 19.40
CA PRO A 233 8.59 -18.97 20.23
C PRO A 233 9.70 -17.90 20.30
N PRO A 234 9.36 -16.60 20.16
CA PRO A 234 10.21 -15.60 20.78
C PRO A 234 10.15 -15.91 22.28
N GLU A 235 11.28 -15.83 23.01
CA GLU A 235 11.24 -15.88 24.47
C GLU A 235 10.19 -14.87 24.96
N SER A 236 9.01 -15.36 25.34
CA SER A 236 7.88 -14.54 25.82
C SER A 236 8.06 -14.19 27.30
N GLY A 237 9.29 -14.20 27.79
CA GLY A 237 9.65 -13.74 29.11
C GLY A 237 10.61 -12.59 28.93
N HIS A 238 10.25 -11.42 29.47
CA HIS A 238 11.12 -10.39 30.06
C HIS A 238 10.29 -9.09 30.11
N GLY A 239 9.32 -9.03 31.03
CA GLY A 239 8.84 -7.83 31.74
C GLY A 239 8.46 -6.52 31.00
N GLY A 240 8.43 -6.46 29.67
CA GLY A 240 8.46 -5.19 28.93
C GLY A 240 7.33 -4.92 27.93
N GLY A 241 6.24 -5.71 27.94
CA GLY A 241 5.05 -5.43 27.10
C GLY A 241 5.24 -5.61 25.58
N VAL A 242 6.18 -6.46 25.15
CA VAL A 242 6.38 -6.81 23.73
C VAL A 242 5.49 -7.99 23.36
N TYR A 243 4.65 -7.85 22.34
CA TYR A 243 3.81 -8.94 21.84
C TYR A 243 4.28 -9.46 20.48
N ALA A 244 4.28 -10.78 20.33
CA ALA A 244 4.54 -11.44 19.06
C ALA A 244 3.23 -11.97 18.46
N ALA A 245 2.83 -11.41 17.32
CA ALA A 245 1.73 -11.96 16.51
C ALA A 245 2.27 -13.06 15.58
N ARG A 246 1.54 -14.16 15.45
CA ARG A 246 1.81 -15.19 14.44
C ARG A 246 0.86 -14.98 13.28
N SER A 247 1.39 -14.96 12.06
CA SER A 247 0.57 -14.91 10.85
C SER A 247 1.00 -16.00 9.88
N SER A 248 0.07 -16.87 9.52
CA SER A 248 0.24 -17.74 8.37
C SER A 248 -0.14 -16.97 7.09
N VAL A 249 0.48 -17.29 5.95
CA VAL A 249 -0.03 -16.83 4.65
C VAL A 249 -1.19 -17.72 4.16
N ALA A 250 -1.36 -18.90 4.77
CA ALA A 250 -2.55 -19.73 4.56
C ALA A 250 -3.85 -19.04 5.04
N ASP A 251 -3.74 -18.09 5.97
CA ASP A 251 -4.83 -17.27 6.46
C ASP A 251 -4.83 -15.90 5.77
N ALA A 252 -5.39 -15.84 4.57
CA ALA A 252 -5.94 -14.60 4.00
C ALA A 252 -7.14 -14.05 4.82
N CYS A 253 -7.40 -14.58 6.03
CA CYS A 253 -8.40 -14.12 6.98
C CYS A 253 -7.73 -13.76 8.31
N PHE A 254 -7.95 -12.54 8.80
CA PHE A 254 -7.56 -12.08 10.12
C PHE A 254 -7.91 -13.11 11.22
N SER A 255 -6.91 -13.83 11.75
CA SER A 255 -7.06 -14.47 13.06
C SER A 255 -6.81 -13.41 14.13
N LYS A 256 -7.87 -12.96 14.80
CA LYS A 256 -7.75 -12.22 16.06
C LYS A 256 -6.89 -13.06 17.01
N VAL A 257 -5.67 -12.60 17.31
CA VAL A 257 -5.00 -13.05 18.53
C VAL A 257 -5.78 -12.40 19.67
N SER A 258 -6.63 -13.20 20.32
CA SER A 258 -7.33 -12.80 21.54
C SER A 258 -6.29 -12.60 22.66
N GLY A 259 -5.87 -11.36 22.84
CA GLY A 259 -5.31 -10.85 24.08
C GLY A 259 -6.20 -9.70 24.53
N ALA A 260 -6.72 -9.80 25.75
CA ALA A 260 -7.56 -8.76 26.35
C ALA A 260 -6.83 -7.41 26.34
N TRP A 261 -7.57 -6.35 25.97
CA TRP A 261 -7.17 -4.95 26.11
C TRP A 261 -7.13 -4.54 27.58
#